data_AF-A0A9Q1FM39-F1
#
_entry.id   AF-A0A9Q1FM39-F1
#
_cell.length_a   1.000
_cell.length_b   1.000
_cell.length_c   1.000
_cell.angle_alpha   90.00
_cell.angle_beta   90.00
_cell.angle_gamma   90.00
#
_symmetry.space_group_name_H-M   'P 1'
#
loop_
_entity.id
_entity.type
_entity.pdbx_description
1 polymer ?
#
loop_
_entity_poly.entity_id
_entity_poly.type
_entity_poly.pdbx_seq_one_letter_code
_entity_poly.pdbx_strand_id
1 'polypeptide(L)'
;MYSSLTDLLYRRARALADYENSNKALDKARLKSKDVAQAEEHQQQCLRKFDRLSESGKKELTSFKGRRVVAFRKNLIELAELEMKHAKNNVSLLQGCIEMMKSN
;
A
#
# COMPACT_ATOMS: atom_id res chain seq x y z
N MET A 1 -6.49 6.35 2.33
CA MET A 1 -5.18 5.65 2.36
C MET A 1 -4.87 4.83 1.09
N TYR A 2 -5.85 4.28 0.36
CA TYR A 2 -5.59 3.56 -0.89
C TYR A 2 -5.21 4.45 -2.10
N SER A 3 -5.63 5.72 -2.10
CA SER A 3 -5.46 6.63 -3.25
C SER A 3 -4.00 6.87 -3.67
N SER A 4 -3.06 7.03 -2.72
CA SER A 4 -1.66 7.35 -3.05
C SER A 4 -0.88 6.17 -3.63
N LEU A 5 -1.11 4.94 -3.14
CA LEU A 5 -0.46 3.75 -3.67
C LEU A 5 -1.02 3.39 -5.05
N THR A 6 -2.33 3.50 -5.24
CA THR A 6 -2.96 3.29 -6.55
C THR A 6 -2.44 4.27 -7.59
N ASP A 7 -2.31 5.56 -7.23
CA ASP A 7 -1.71 6.59 -8.09
C ASP A 7 -0.23 6.29 -8.41
N LEU A 8 0.58 5.85 -7.43
CA LEU A 8 1.96 5.44 -7.67
C LEU A 8 2.06 4.27 -8.67
N LEU A 9 1.23 3.24 -8.50
CA LEU A 9 1.20 2.08 -9.40
C LEU A 9 0.74 2.46 -10.82
N TYR A 10 -0.24 3.38 -10.93
CA TYR A 10 -0.68 3.92 -12.21
C TYR A 10 0.44 4.68 -12.92
N ARG A 11 1.15 5.58 -12.21
CA ARG A 11 2.30 6.30 -12.77
C ARG A 11 3.42 5.36 -13.20
N ARG A 12 3.66 4.29 -12.44
CA ARG A 12 4.64 3.24 -12.80
C ARG A 12 4.23 2.55 -14.11
N ALA A 13 2.96 2.17 -14.25
CA ALA A 13 2.46 1.53 -15.47
C ALA A 13 2.62 2.44 -16.70
N ARG A 14 2.34 3.74 -16.54
CA ARG A 14 2.58 4.72 -17.61
C ARG A 14 4.07 4.86 -17.95
N ALA A 15 4.94 4.93 -16.94
CA ALA A 15 6.38 5.01 -17.17
C ALA A 15 6.95 3.75 -17.85
N LEU A 16 6.37 2.56 -17.61
CA LEU A 16 6.72 1.35 -18.33
C LEU A 16 6.35 1.45 -19.81
N ALA A 17 5.14 1.92 -20.13
CA ALA A 17 4.73 2.13 -21.51
C ALA A 17 5.63 3.15 -22.23
N ASP A 18 6.00 4.25 -21.55
CA ASP A 18 6.96 5.24 -22.08
C ASP A 18 8.34 4.60 -22.35
N TYR A 19 8.80 3.73 -21.45
CA TYR A 19 10.05 2.99 -21.60
C TYR A 19 10.02 2.01 -22.77
N GLU A 20 8.95 1.21 -22.92
CA GLU A 20 8.78 0.29 -24.05
C GLU A 20 8.69 1.04 -25.38
N ASN A 21 8.03 2.20 -25.40
CA ASN A 21 7.95 3.04 -26.59
C ASN A 21 9.30 3.65 -26.95
N SER A 22 10.08 4.11 -25.97
CA SER A 22 11.43 4.64 -26.21
C SER A 22 12.41 3.56 -26.68
N ASN A 23 12.30 2.32 -26.20
CA ASN A 23 13.04 1.17 -26.76
C ASN A 23 12.74 0.97 -28.26
N LYS A 24 11.46 0.95 -28.64
CA LYS A 24 11.06 0.84 -30.08
C LYS A 24 11.58 2.01 -30.91
N ALA A 25 11.61 3.23 -30.35
CA ALA A 25 12.15 4.40 -31.03
C ALA A 25 13.67 4.30 -31.24
N LEU A 26 14.39 3.81 -30.22
CA LEU A 26 15.82 3.56 -30.29
C LEU A 26 16.17 2.50 -31.34
N ASP A 27 15.42 1.40 -31.40
CA ASP A 27 15.63 0.38 -32.44
C ASP A 27 15.45 0.95 -33.85
N LYS A 28 14.43 1.81 -34.05
CA LYS A 28 14.23 2.51 -35.33
C LYS A 28 15.38 3.47 -35.66
N ALA A 29 15.90 4.19 -34.67
CA ALA A 29 17.04 5.10 -34.84
C ALA A 29 18.31 4.32 -35.24
N ARG A 30 18.55 3.17 -34.59
CA ARG A 30 19.66 2.26 -34.90
C ARG A 30 19.57 1.69 -36.31
N LEU A 31 18.39 1.21 -36.72
CA LEU A 31 18.16 0.69 -38.07
C LEU A 31 18.40 1.74 -39.16
N LYS A 32 18.10 3.01 -38.89
CA LYS A 32 18.32 4.12 -39.82
C LYS A 32 19.70 4.77 -39.69
N SER A 33 20.51 4.33 -38.71
CA SER A 33 21.77 4.94 -38.30
C SER A 33 21.68 6.47 -38.13
N LYS A 34 20.54 6.96 -37.63
CA LYS A 34 20.22 8.38 -37.51
C LYS A 34 19.67 8.68 -36.12
N ASP A 35 20.12 9.79 -35.51
CA ASP A 35 19.67 10.29 -34.20
C ASP A 35 19.82 9.28 -33.05
N VAL A 36 20.73 8.31 -33.18
CA VAL A 36 20.91 7.21 -32.21
C VAL A 36 21.22 7.71 -30.81
N ALA A 37 22.19 8.63 -30.67
CA ALA A 37 22.59 9.16 -29.37
C ALA A 37 21.43 9.84 -28.63
N GLN A 38 20.59 10.61 -29.34
CA GLN A 38 19.42 11.26 -28.77
C GLN A 38 18.37 10.23 -28.33
N ALA A 39 18.13 9.19 -29.15
CA ALA A 39 17.20 8.12 -28.81
C ALA A 39 17.68 7.28 -27.62
N GLU A 40 18.99 7.05 -27.50
CA GLU A 40 19.61 6.37 -26.36
C GLU A 40 19.46 7.18 -25.07
N GLU A 41 19.73 8.48 -25.12
CA GLU A 41 19.55 9.34 -23.95
C GLU A 41 18.09 9.36 -23.48
N HIS A 42 17.14 9.52 -24.40
CA HIS A 42 15.72 9.51 -24.07
C HIS A 42 15.28 8.16 -23.47
N GLN A 43 15.72 7.05 -24.04
CA GLN A 43 15.45 5.72 -23.50
C GLN A 43 16.01 5.54 -22.09
N GLN A 44 17.24 6.01 -21.82
CA GLN A 44 17.83 5.96 -20.48
C GLN A 44 17.04 6.81 -19.49
N GLN A 45 16.53 7.97 -19.90
CA GLN A 45 15.68 8.81 -19.05
C GLN A 45 14.36 8.10 -18.69
N CYS A 46 13.71 7.46 -19.66
CA CYS A 46 12.51 6.65 -19.43
C CYS A 46 12.79 5.47 -18.48
N LEU A 47 13.90 4.75 -18.68
CA LEU A 47 14.32 3.65 -17.82
C LEU A 47 14.52 4.11 -16.38
N ARG A 48 15.32 5.17 -16.16
CA ARG A 48 15.57 5.73 -14.81
C ARG A 48 14.27 6.11 -14.09
N LYS A 49 13.32 6.68 -14.83
CA LYS A 49 11.99 7.04 -14.28
C LYS A 49 11.19 5.79 -13.88
N PHE A 50 11.16 4.78 -14.74
CA PHE A 50 10.48 3.51 -14.46
C PHE A 50 11.10 2.79 -13.25
N ASP A 51 12.43 2.71 -13.17
CA ASP A 51 13.15 2.06 -12.08
C ASP A 51 12.89 2.76 -10.75
N ARG A 52 12.98 4.10 -10.72
CA ARG A 52 12.68 4.89 -9.51
C ARG A 52 11.26 4.62 -8.98
N LEU A 53 10.27 4.60 -9.88
CA LEU A 53 8.88 4.32 -9.51
C LEU A 53 8.69 2.86 -9.07
N SER A 54 9.39 1.93 -9.71
CA SER A 54 9.36 0.51 -9.34
C SER A 54 9.94 0.28 -7.95
N GLU A 55 11.08 0.88 -7.63
CA GLU A 55 11.70 0.77 -6.31
C GLU A 55 10.85 1.44 -5.22
N SER A 56 10.29 2.62 -5.50
CA SER A 56 9.35 3.26 -4.57
C SER A 56 8.12 2.39 -4.32
N GLY A 57 7.54 1.80 -5.37
CA GLY A 57 6.38 0.91 -5.26
C GLY A 57 6.65 -0.35 -4.45
N LYS A 58 7.80 -1.00 -4.66
CA LYS A 58 8.22 -2.17 -3.87
C LYS A 58 8.37 -1.83 -2.38
N LYS A 59 9.04 -0.72 -2.06
CA LYS A 59 9.23 -0.27 -0.67
C LYS A 59 7.91 0.02 0.02
N GLU A 60 7.00 0.74 -0.66
CA GLU A 60 5.70 1.09 -0.08
C GLU A 60 4.82 -0.15 0.14
N LEU A 61 4.81 -1.11 -0.81
CA LEU A 61 4.06 -2.36 -0.65
C LEU A 61 4.56 -3.18 0.55
N THR A 62 5.87 -3.31 0.72
CA THR A 62 6.47 -4.03 1.85
C THR A 62 6.15 -3.33 3.17
N SER A 63 6.34 -2.01 3.24
CA SER A 63 6.04 -1.23 4.44
C SER A 63 4.54 -1.29 4.79
N PHE A 64 3.66 -1.15 3.80
CA PHE A 64 2.21 -1.23 3.98
C PHE A 64 1.79 -2.59 4.56
N LYS A 65 2.32 -3.70 4.03
CA LYS A 65 2.03 -5.04 4.58
C LYS A 65 2.41 -5.13 6.06
N GLY A 66 3.59 -4.62 6.44
CA GLY A 66 4.04 -4.59 7.83
C GLY A 66 3.12 -3.76 8.74
N ARG A 67 2.83 -2.51 8.34
CA ARG A 67 1.92 -1.62 9.09
C ARG A 67 0.53 -2.23 9.26
N ARG A 68 0.02 -2.91 8.24
CA ARG A 68 -1.29 -3.56 8.27
C ARG A 68 -1.37 -4.66 9.32
N VAL A 69 -0.35 -5.52 9.42
CA VAL A 69 -0.32 -6.59 10.43
C VAL A 69 -0.31 -6.02 11.85
N VAL A 70 0.51 -5.00 12.09
CA VAL A 70 0.59 -4.34 13.41
C VAL A 70 -0.75 -3.68 13.77
N ALA A 71 -1.38 -2.99 12.82
CA ALA A 71 -2.69 -2.37 13.04
C ALA A 71 -3.77 -3.40 13.37
N PHE A 72 -3.84 -4.51 12.63
CA PHE A 72 -4.80 -5.59 12.94
C PHE A 72 -4.56 -6.19 14.32
N ARG A 73 -3.30 -6.47 14.68
CA ARG A 73 -2.97 -6.99 16.01
C ARG A 73 -3.42 -6.03 17.10
N LYS A 74 -3.12 -4.73 16.96
CA LYS A 74 -3.54 -3.70 17.91
C LYS A 74 -5.05 -3.66 18.05
N ASN A 75 -5.78 -3.58 16.93
CA ASN A 75 -7.23 -3.50 16.94
C ASN A 75 -7.89 -4.72 17.59
N LEU A 76 -7.35 -5.93 17.37
CA LEU A 76 -7.88 -7.15 17.99
C LEU A 76 -7.66 -7.18 19.51
N ILE A 77 -6.51 -6.69 19.98
CA ILE A 77 -6.23 -6.57 21.42
C ILE A 77 -7.19 -5.57 22.05
N GLU A 78 -7.31 -4.37 21.46
CA GLU A 78 -8.21 -3.33 21.95
C GLU A 78 -9.68 -3.78 21.97
N LEU A 79 -10.10 -4.54 20.95
CA LEU A 79 -11.43 -5.13 20.91
C LEU A 79 -11.65 -6.12 22.05
N ALA A 80 -10.73 -7.07 22.24
CA ALA A 80 -10.84 -8.07 23.30
C ALA A 80 -10.84 -7.45 24.71
N GLU A 81 -10.01 -6.42 24.92
CA GLU A 81 -9.99 -5.67 26.18
C GLU A 81 -11.33 -4.96 26.45
N LEU A 82 -11.93 -4.38 25.41
CA LEU A 82 -13.23 -3.73 25.49
C LEU A 82 -14.35 -4.73 25.79
N GLU A 83 -14.36 -5.88 25.09
CA GLU A 83 -15.32 -6.96 25.32
C GLU A 83 -15.23 -7.51 26.75
N MET A 84 -14.01 -7.71 27.27
CA MET A 84 -13.82 -8.14 28.65
C MET A 84 -14.35 -7.11 29.66
N LYS A 85 -14.12 -5.82 29.42
CA LYS A 85 -14.65 -4.74 30.26
C LYS A 85 -16.18 -4.74 30.25
N HIS A 86 -16.80 -4.86 29.08
CA HIS A 86 -18.25 -4.92 28.94
C HIS A 86 -18.84 -6.15 29.65
N ALA A 87 -18.22 -7.32 29.49
CA ALA A 87 -18.66 -8.54 30.16
C ALA A 87 -18.62 -8.39 31.69
N LYS A 88 -17.54 -7.83 32.24
CA LYS A 88 -17.43 -7.55 33.68
C LYS A 88 -18.51 -6.59 34.18
N ASN A 89 -18.73 -5.50 33.46
CA ASN A 89 -19.78 -4.53 33.81
C ASN A 89 -21.18 -5.16 33.77
N ASN A 90 -21.46 -5.98 32.76
CA ASN A 90 -22.74 -6.69 32.65
C ASN A 90 -22.95 -7.67 33.81
N VAL A 91 -21.91 -8.41 34.20
CA VAL A 91 -21.98 -9.32 35.36
C VAL A 91 -22.28 -8.53 36.64
N SER A 92 -21.58 -7.42 36.89
CA SER A 92 -21.84 -6.58 38.07
C SER A 92 -23.25 -6.00 38.09
N LEU A 93 -23.77 -5.56 36.93
CA LEU A 93 -25.15 -5.08 36.82
C LEU A 93 -26.16 -6.17 37.16
N LEU A 94 -26.00 -7.36 36.57
CA LEU A 94 -26.88 -8.50 36.81
C LEU A 94 -26.85 -8.96 38.28
N GLN A 95 -25.67 -8.98 38.91
CA GLN A 95 -25.52 -9.26 40.33
C GLN A 95 -26.30 -8.26 41.18
N GLY A 96 -26.18 -6.95 40.90
CA GLY A 96 -26.95 -5.91 41.59
C GLY A 96 -28.45 -6.08 41.42
N CYS A 97 -28.94 -6.45 40.23
CA CYS A 97 -30.35 -6.76 40.00
C CYS A 97 -30.82 -7.96 40.84
N ILE A 98 -30.02 -9.02 40.92
CA ILE A 98 -30.35 -10.22 41.72
C ILE A 98 -30.41 -9.88 43.20
N GLU A 99 -29.47 -9.09 43.72
CA GLU A 99 -29.45 -8.66 45.12
C GLU A 99 -30.70 -7.87 45.48
N MET A 100 -31.09 -6.89 44.66
CA MET A 100 -32.33 -6.12 44.86
C MET A 100 -33.58 -7.00 44.90
N MET A 101 -33.65 -8.04 44.07
CA MET A 101 -34.78 -8.98 44.07
C MET A 101 -34.79 -9.88 45.30
N LYS A 102 -33.62 -10.23 45.86
CA LYS A 102 -33.52 -11.03 47.09
C LYS A 102 -33.83 -10.25 48.37
N SER A 103 -33.67 -8.93 48.33
CA SER A 103 -33.95 -8.03 49.46
C SER A 103 -35.42 -7.61 49.57
N ASN A 104 -36.27 -8.00 48.61
CA ASN A 104 -37.73 -7.89 48.67
C ASN A 104 -38.35 -9.23 49.08
#